data_AF-A0A7W1IC29-F1
#
_entry.id   AF-A0A7W1IC29-F1
#
_cell.length_a   1.000
_cell.length_b   1.000
_cell.length_c   1.000
_cell.angle_alpha   90.00
_cell.angle_beta   90.00
_cell.angle_gamma   90.00
#
_symmetry.space_group_name_H-M   'P 1'
#
loop_
_entity.id
_entity.type
_entity.pdbx_description
1 polymer ?
#
loop_
_entity_poly.entity_id
_entity_poly.type
_entity_poly.pdbx_seq_one_letter_code
_entity_poly.pdbx_strand_id
1 'polypeptide(L)'
;MDAVGAALTVSLAGLGGWLLLRWVSDTLNPACSTAPGRAPFAAGAPPGVHAWSRFHARYYTMALLFLAFDMEMVFMYPWAVVFVREGVTALVEMLMFIVILTLGILYAWRERALEWA
;
A
#
# COMPACT_ATOMS: atom_id res chain seq x y z
N MET A 1 -15.77 -11.55 31.68
CA MET A 1 -14.80 -10.43 31.60
C MET A 1 -13.67 -10.91 30.72
N ASP A 2 -13.94 -10.78 29.42
CA ASP A 2 -13.59 -11.77 28.42
C ASP A 2 -12.36 -11.31 27.64
N ALA A 3 -11.74 -12.19 26.85
CA ALA A 3 -10.49 -11.90 26.12
C ALA A 3 -10.49 -10.55 25.37
N VAL A 4 -11.67 -10.08 24.96
CA VAL A 4 -11.91 -8.75 24.37
C VAL A 4 -11.55 -7.60 25.32
N GLY A 5 -11.92 -7.69 26.60
CA GLY A 5 -11.59 -6.68 27.62
C GLY A 5 -10.08 -6.59 27.87
N ALA A 6 -9.39 -7.72 27.89
CA ALA A 6 -7.93 -7.75 27.99
C ALA A 6 -7.24 -7.18 26.73
N ALA A 7 -7.77 -7.44 25.54
CA ALA A 7 -7.24 -6.88 24.31
C ALA A 7 -7.41 -5.35 24.22
N LEU A 8 -8.55 -4.83 24.70
CA LEU A 8 -8.82 -3.38 24.72
C LEU A 8 -7.91 -2.63 25.68
N THR A 9 -7.67 -3.18 26.89
CA THR A 9 -6.79 -2.52 27.87
C THR A 9 -5.34 -2.49 27.38
N VAL A 10 -4.84 -3.55 26.76
CA VAL A 10 -3.49 -3.59 26.17
C VAL A 10 -3.36 -2.59 25.02
N SER A 11 -4.38 -2.49 24.16
CA SER A 11 -4.36 -1.56 23.02
C SER A 11 -4.38 -0.09 23.47
N LEU A 12 -5.20 0.23 24.47
CA LEU A 12 -5.27 1.56 25.06
C LEU A 12 -3.98 1.94 25.80
N ALA A 13 -3.38 1.00 26.53
CA ALA A 13 -2.10 1.21 27.18
C ALA A 13 -0.98 1.45 26.15
N GLY A 14 -0.97 0.72 25.02
CA GLY A 14 -0.01 0.91 23.94
C GLY A 14 -0.15 2.28 23.26
N LEU A 15 -1.37 2.68 22.90
CA LEU A 15 -1.67 4.01 22.35
C LEU A 15 -1.31 5.12 23.33
N GLY A 16 -1.69 4.96 24.60
CA GLY A 16 -1.37 5.92 25.66
C GLY A 16 0.14 6.08 25.85
N GLY A 17 0.88 4.97 25.87
CA GLY A 17 2.34 4.98 25.91
C GLY A 17 2.97 5.68 24.71
N TRP A 18 2.50 5.39 23.49
CA TRP A 18 2.99 6.06 22.27
C TRP A 18 2.74 7.57 22.29
N LEU A 19 1.54 7.99 22.71
CA LEU A 19 1.19 9.41 22.83
C LEU A 19 2.03 10.10 23.92
N LEU A 20 2.25 9.43 25.05
CA LEU A 20 3.11 9.94 26.13
C LEU A 20 4.55 10.13 25.63
N LEU A 21 5.11 9.13 24.95
CA LEU A 21 6.45 9.20 24.37
C LEU A 21 6.59 10.36 23.39
N ARG A 22 5.58 10.56 22.52
CA ARG A 22 5.55 11.70 21.59
C ARG A 22 5.49 13.04 22.34
N TRP A 23 4.62 13.17 23.33
CA TRP A 23 4.49 14.39 24.13
C TRP A 23 5.78 14.71 24.92
N VAL A 24 6.41 13.69 25.51
CA VAL A 24 7.71 13.84 26.18
C VAL A 24 8.80 14.25 25.18
N SER A 25 8.84 13.64 24.00
CA SER A 25 9.79 14.02 22.94
C SER A 25 9.62 15.48 22.51
N ASP A 26 8.37 15.92 22.27
CA ASP A 26 8.07 17.28 21.81
C ASP A 26 8.36 18.34 22.88
N THR A 27 8.23 17.99 24.17
CA THR A 27 8.57 18.88 25.30
C THR A 27 10.06 18.94 25.60
N LEU A 28 10.78 17.82 25.46
CA LEU A 28 12.24 17.78 25.65
C LEU A 28 13.01 18.37 24.47
N ASN A 29 12.48 18.27 23.24
CA ASN A 29 13.09 18.80 22.03
C ASN A 29 12.11 19.74 21.29
N PRO A 30 11.83 20.93 21.85
CA PRO A 30 11.00 21.91 21.16
C PRO A 30 11.69 22.27 19.84
N ALA A 31 10.97 22.08 18.73
CA ALA A 31 11.51 22.30 17.39
C ALA A 31 11.94 23.77 17.20
N CYS A 32 13.23 24.06 17.40
CA CYS A 32 13.87 25.31 16.97
C CYS A 32 14.06 25.31 15.46
N SER A 33 12.94 25.35 14.75
CA SER A 33 12.89 25.32 13.30
C SER A 33 13.08 26.73 12.75
N THR A 34 14.34 27.12 12.52
CA THR A 34 14.68 28.37 11.83
C THR A 34 14.14 28.34 10.40
N ALA A 35 13.93 29.49 9.76
CA ALA A 35 13.41 29.56 8.39
C ALA A 35 14.17 28.66 7.37
N PRO A 36 15.51 28.54 7.43
CA PRO A 36 16.25 27.58 6.59
C PRO A 36 15.98 26.11 6.94
N GLY A 37 15.73 25.80 8.21
CA GLY A 37 15.39 24.44 8.67
C GLY A 37 13.97 23.99 8.29
N ARG A 38 13.13 24.91 7.78
CA ARG A 38 11.78 24.60 7.24
C ARG A 38 11.75 24.44 5.73
N ALA A 39 12.82 24.83 5.04
CA ALA A 39 12.88 24.71 3.59
C ALA A 39 13.11 23.25 3.18
N PRO A 40 12.54 22.80 2.05
CA PRO A 40 12.88 21.51 1.46
C PRO A 40 14.39 21.36 1.31
N PHE A 41 14.93 20.20 1.67
CA PHE A 41 16.35 19.92 1.55
C PHE A 41 16.75 19.81 0.07
N ALA A 42 17.28 20.90 -0.49
CA ALA A 42 17.78 20.98 -1.85
C ALA A 42 19.23 21.53 -1.87
N ALA A 43 20.05 21.08 -0.92
CA ALA A 43 21.44 21.54 -0.73
C ALA A 43 21.59 23.08 -0.60
N GLY A 44 20.55 23.77 -0.11
CA GLY A 44 20.51 25.23 0.02
C GLY A 44 19.96 25.99 -1.20
N ALA A 45 19.62 25.30 -2.28
CA ALA A 45 18.92 25.91 -3.42
C ALA A 45 17.41 26.03 -3.14
N PRO A 46 16.74 27.09 -3.64
CA PRO A 46 15.28 27.13 -3.64
C PRO A 46 14.73 25.99 -4.51
N PRO A 47 13.54 25.44 -4.19
CA PRO A 47 12.95 24.35 -4.97
C PRO A 47 12.77 24.77 -6.43
N GLY A 48 13.43 24.04 -7.33
CA GLY A 48 13.45 24.36 -8.76
C GLY A 48 12.15 24.02 -9.51
N VAL A 49 11.21 23.35 -8.85
CA VAL A 49 9.92 22.97 -9.41
C VAL A 49 8.79 23.34 -8.47
N HIS A 50 7.67 23.74 -9.04
CA HIS A 50 6.48 24.08 -8.26
C HIS A 50 5.90 22.82 -7.60
N ALA A 51 5.30 22.95 -6.41
CA ALA A 51 4.80 21.80 -5.62
C ALA A 51 3.72 20.97 -6.36
N TRP A 52 3.04 21.57 -7.35
CA TRP A 52 2.00 20.94 -8.16
C TRP A 52 2.48 20.57 -9.57
N SER A 53 3.79 20.56 -9.79
CA SER A 53 4.36 20.18 -11.08
C SER A 53 3.96 18.75 -11.46
N ARG A 54 3.60 18.56 -12.73
CA ARG A 54 3.24 17.24 -13.27
C ARG A 54 4.52 16.48 -13.61
N PHE A 55 4.87 15.53 -12.77
CA PHE A 55 5.92 14.57 -13.09
C PHE A 55 5.32 13.48 -13.98
N HIS A 56 5.96 13.18 -15.11
CA HIS A 56 5.64 12.02 -15.95
C HIS A 56 6.15 10.76 -15.23
N ALA A 57 5.49 10.42 -14.13
CA ALA A 57 5.89 9.33 -13.28
C ALA A 57 5.29 8.04 -13.85
N ARG A 58 6.11 7.19 -14.46
CA ARG A 58 5.68 5.91 -15.05
C ARG A 58 5.14 4.91 -14.01
N TYR A 59 5.18 5.23 -12.72
CA TYR A 59 4.63 4.44 -11.61
C TYR A 59 3.14 4.13 -11.76
N TYR A 60 2.37 4.94 -12.49
CA TYR A 60 0.93 4.71 -12.65
C TYR A 60 0.64 3.35 -13.29
N THR A 61 1.47 2.90 -14.24
CA THR A 61 1.24 1.63 -14.93
C THR A 61 1.51 0.44 -14.01
N MET A 62 2.60 0.50 -13.22
CA MET A 62 2.84 -0.49 -12.16
C MET A 62 1.71 -0.51 -11.12
N ALA A 63 1.23 0.66 -10.69
CA ALA A 63 0.16 0.74 -9.69
C ALA A 63 -1.16 0.17 -10.21
N LEU A 64 -1.52 0.46 -11.47
CA LEU A 64 -2.71 -0.11 -12.11
C LEU A 64 -2.58 -1.62 -12.30
N LEU A 65 -1.40 -2.11 -12.70
CA LEU A 65 -1.14 -3.54 -12.84
C LEU A 65 -1.21 -4.26 -11.50
N PHE A 66 -0.60 -3.67 -10.46
CA PHE A 66 -0.67 -4.19 -9.09
C PHE A 66 -2.12 -4.23 -8.60
N LEU A 67 -2.90 -3.17 -8.81
CA LEU A 67 -4.30 -3.14 -8.42
C LEU A 67 -5.13 -4.20 -9.16
N ALA A 68 -4.90 -4.38 -10.47
CA ALA A 68 -5.59 -5.40 -11.25
C ALA A 68 -5.25 -6.82 -10.78
N PHE A 69 -3.99 -7.07 -10.43
CA PHE A 69 -3.54 -8.33 -9.86
C PHE A 69 -4.08 -8.55 -8.44
N ASP A 70 -4.03 -7.56 -7.55
CA ASP A 70 -4.52 -7.68 -6.17
C ASP A 70 -6.02 -8.02 -6.10
N MET A 71 -6.80 -7.54 -7.08
CA MET A 71 -8.20 -7.91 -7.22
C MET A 71 -8.42 -9.41 -7.47
N GLU A 72 -7.44 -10.14 -8.00
CA GLU A 72 -7.55 -11.59 -8.20
C GLU A 72 -7.69 -12.35 -6.88
N MET A 73 -6.96 -11.92 -5.85
CA MET A 73 -6.97 -12.57 -4.53
C MET A 73 -8.33 -12.40 -3.87
N VAL A 74 -8.98 -11.25 -4.07
CA VAL A 74 -10.35 -10.99 -3.62
C VAL A 74 -11.34 -12.01 -4.22
N PHE A 75 -11.14 -12.42 -5.48
CA PHE A 75 -11.98 -13.46 -6.12
C PHE A 75 -11.60 -14.88 -5.70
N MET A 76 -10.33 -15.13 -5.35
CA MET A 76 -9.89 -16.45 -4.88
C MET A 76 -10.47 -16.85 -3.52
N TYR A 77 -10.69 -15.90 -2.61
CA TYR A 77 -11.26 -16.19 -1.28
C TYR A 77 -12.65 -16.84 -1.32
N PRO A 78 -13.68 -16.26 -1.96
CA PRO A 78 -14.99 -16.89 -2.04
C PRO A 78 -14.98 -18.16 -2.88
N TRP A 79 -14.17 -18.21 -3.95
CA TRP A 79 -14.00 -19.42 -4.74
C TRP A 79 -13.49 -20.60 -3.91
N ALA A 80 -12.49 -20.39 -3.04
CA ALA A 80 -11.94 -21.45 -2.21
C ALA A 80 -13.00 -22.08 -1.29
N VAL A 81 -14.00 -21.30 -0.86
CA VAL A 81 -15.14 -21.80 -0.09
C VAL A 81 -16.10 -22.62 -0.96
N VAL A 82 -16.38 -22.16 -2.19
CA VAL A 82 -17.29 -22.84 -3.13
C VAL A 82 -16.69 -24.13 -3.69
N PHE A 83 -15.36 -24.19 -3.83
CA PHE A 83 -14.63 -25.35 -4.34
C PHE A 83 -14.97 -26.66 -3.58
N VAL A 84 -15.23 -26.58 -2.28
CA VAL A 84 -15.62 -27.73 -1.46
C VAL A 84 -16.94 -28.36 -1.91
N ARG A 85 -17.85 -27.58 -2.48
CA ARG A 85 -19.18 -28.03 -2.95
C ARG A 85 -19.19 -28.44 -4.42
N GLU A 86 -18.52 -27.65 -5.26
CA GLU A 86 -18.57 -27.79 -6.73
C GLU A 86 -17.39 -28.60 -7.31
N GLY A 87 -16.32 -28.81 -6.55
CA GLY A 87 -15.18 -29.66 -6.93
C GLY A 87 -14.50 -29.23 -8.23
N VAL A 88 -14.49 -30.14 -9.22
CA VAL A 88 -13.73 -29.97 -10.48
C VAL A 88 -14.28 -28.85 -11.36
N THR A 89 -15.60 -28.60 -11.35
CA THR A 89 -16.19 -27.51 -12.13
C THR A 89 -15.65 -26.16 -11.68
N ALA A 90 -15.66 -25.92 -10.37
CA ALA A 90 -15.06 -24.72 -9.79
C ALA A 90 -13.55 -24.63 -10.06
N LEU A 91 -12.82 -25.75 -10.10
CA LEU A 91 -11.41 -25.74 -10.47
C LEU A 91 -11.18 -25.21 -11.90
N VAL A 92 -11.98 -25.68 -12.87
CA VAL A 92 -11.85 -25.25 -14.27
C VAL A 92 -12.19 -23.77 -14.42
N GLU A 93 -13.23 -23.29 -13.73
CA GLU A 93 -13.60 -21.87 -13.73
C GLU A 93 -12.48 -20.98 -13.18
N MET A 94 -11.84 -21.38 -12.08
CA MET A 94 -10.72 -20.64 -11.49
C MET A 94 -9.47 -20.71 -12.36
N LEU A 95 -9.18 -21.87 -12.97
CA LEU A 95 -8.05 -21.99 -13.88
C LEU A 95 -8.23 -21.08 -15.10
N MET A 96 -9.45 -21.03 -15.66
CA MET A 96 -9.79 -20.11 -16.74
C MET A 96 -9.60 -18.65 -16.32
N PHE A 97 -10.05 -18.29 -15.11
CA PHE A 97 -9.88 -16.95 -14.55
C PHE A 97 -8.39 -16.55 -14.43
N ILE A 98 -7.56 -17.43 -13.86
CA ILE A 98 -6.10 -17.21 -13.72
C ILE A 98 -5.44 -17.05 -15.08
N VAL A 99 -5.81 -17.86 -16.08
CA VAL A 99 -5.24 -17.75 -17.43
C VAL A 99 -5.56 -16.39 -18.05
N ILE A 100 -6.80 -15.91 -17.94
CA ILE A 100 -7.21 -14.61 -18.48
C ILE A 100 -6.40 -13.47 -17.85
N LEU A 101 -6.20 -13.49 -16.54
CA LEU A 101 -5.40 -12.47 -15.85
C LEU A 101 -3.92 -12.54 -16.21
N THR A 102 -3.37 -13.76 -16.29
CA THR A 102 -1.97 -13.99 -16.69
C THR A 102 -1.71 -13.46 -18.10
N LEU A 103 -2.66 -13.60 -19.02
CA LEU A 103 -2.58 -13.02 -20.36
C LEU A 103 -2.52 -11.48 -20.32
N GLY A 104 -3.25 -10.84 -19.40
CA GLY A 104 -3.17 -9.39 -19.17
C GLY A 104 -1.79 -8.94 -18.71
N ILE A 105 -1.15 -9.69 -17.80
CA ILE A 105 0.22 -9.42 -17.36
C ILE A 105 1.22 -9.64 -18.50
N LEU A 106 1.06 -10.72 -19.25
CA LEU A 106 1.93 -11.05 -20.39
C LEU A 106 1.85 -9.98 -21.48
N TYR A 107 0.65 -9.45 -21.74
CA TYR A 107 0.44 -8.29 -22.59
C TYR A 107 1.22 -7.09 -22.05
N ALA A 108 0.97 -6.66 -20.81
CA ALA A 108 1.66 -5.52 -20.21
C ALA A 108 3.21 -5.63 -20.26
N TRP A 109 3.75 -6.84 -20.11
CA TRP A 109 5.19 -7.09 -20.29
C TRP A 109 5.63 -6.84 -21.74
N ARG A 110 4.89 -7.33 -22.73
CA ARG A 110 5.16 -7.06 -24.15
C ARG A 110 5.17 -5.55 -24.46
N GLU A 111 4.26 -4.76 -23.88
CA GLU A 111 4.27 -3.29 -24.07
C GLU A 111 5.39 -2.57 -23.30
N ARG A 112 6.29 -3.30 -22.62
CA ARG A 112 7.38 -2.72 -21.81
C ARG A 112 6.86 -1.75 -20.75
N ALA A 113 5.63 -1.95 -20.30
CA ALA A 113 5.05 -1.21 -19.18
C ALA A 113 5.87 -1.36 -17.89
N LEU A 114 6.64 -2.45 -17.80
CA LEU A 114 7.50 -2.80 -16.68
C LEU A 114 8.92 -2.23 -16.76
N GLU A 115 9.32 -1.63 -17.88
CA GLU A 115 10.69 -1.13 -18.04
C GLU A 115 10.85 0.22 -17.33
N TRP A 116 11.89 0.33 -16.51
CA TRP A 116 12.28 1.57 -15.85
C TRP A 116 13.51 2.13 -16.59
N ALA A 117 13.28 3.16 -17.41
CA ALA A 117 14.30 3.98 -18.05
C ALA A 117 14.10 5.42 -17.60
#